data_AF-A4XNM6-F1
#
_entry.id   AF-A4XNM6-F1
#
_cell.length_a   1.000
_cell.length_b   1.000
_cell.length_c   1.000
_cell.angle_alpha   90.00
_cell.angle_beta   90.00
_cell.angle_gamma   90.00
#
_symmetry.space_group_name_H-M   'P 1'
#
loop_
_entity.id
_entity.type
_entity.pdbx_description
1 polymer ?
#
loop_
_entity_poly.entity_id
_entity_poly.type
_entity_poly.pdbx_seq_one_letter_code
_entity_poly.pdbx_strand_id
1 'polypeptide(L)'
;MTETGSAIVKTIVLVEDDDVVRQLTAQVLEEFGYRVQALRDGSSALALLQSDQPCDLLMSDIGLPDMDGRALVEAARKLRPTLPVLFASGYNERELLDEVRARDTAAATDSIVKPYDLTVLARRLEELANKRSGI
;
A
#
# COMPACT_ATOMS: atom_id res chain seq x y z
N MET A 1 -5.37 4.85 37.00
CA MET A 1 -6.24 4.63 35.84
C MET A 1 -5.78 5.58 34.75
N THR A 2 -4.80 5.17 33.96
CA THR A 2 -4.31 5.95 32.81
C THR A 2 -5.12 5.53 31.59
N GLU A 3 -5.76 6.52 30.96
CA GLU A 3 -6.47 6.41 29.69
C GLU A 3 -5.69 5.55 28.69
N THR A 4 -6.30 4.44 28.29
CA THR A 4 -5.82 3.68 27.14
C THR A 4 -6.21 4.49 25.92
N GLY A 5 -5.32 5.36 25.45
CA GLY A 5 -5.45 5.99 24.14
C GLY A 5 -5.66 4.87 23.11
N SER A 6 -6.84 4.83 22.51
CA SER A 6 -7.15 3.87 21.46
C SER A 6 -6.15 4.10 20.34
N ALA A 7 -5.21 3.16 20.16
CA ALA A 7 -4.31 3.20 19.02
C ALA A 7 -5.19 3.16 17.76
N ILE A 8 -5.13 4.20 16.94
CA ILE A 8 -5.87 4.23 15.68
C ILE A 8 -5.31 3.10 14.82
N VAL A 9 -6.15 2.08 14.56
CA VAL A 9 -5.82 0.98 13.67
C VAL A 9 -5.73 1.54 12.24
N LYS A 10 -4.54 1.47 11.65
CA LYS A 10 -4.30 1.93 10.27
C LYS A 10 -4.93 0.97 9.27
N THR A 11 -5.53 1.52 8.21
CA THR A 11 -6.15 0.73 7.15
C THR A 11 -5.24 0.63 5.93
N ILE A 12 -4.90 -0.59 5.52
CA ILE A 12 -4.19 -0.89 4.28
C ILE A 12 -5.19 -1.30 3.21
N VAL A 13 -5.15 -0.63 2.06
CA VAL A 13 -5.80 -1.14 0.85
C VAL A 13 -4.79 -2.03 0.13
N LEU A 14 -5.11 -3.32 0.00
CA LEU A 14 -4.27 -4.31 -0.68
C LEU A 14 -4.87 -4.58 -2.06
N VAL A 15 -4.07 -4.46 -3.12
CA VAL A 15 -4.47 -4.77 -4.50
C VAL A 15 -3.60 -5.88 -5.05
N GLU A 16 -4.21 -7.04 -5.30
CA GLU A 16 -3.53 -8.26 -5.73
C GLU A 16 -4.53 -9.12 -6.52
N ASP A 17 -4.21 -9.48 -7.75
CA ASP A 17 -5.12 -10.22 -8.62
C ASP A 17 -5.15 -11.72 -8.32
N ASP A 18 -4.04 -12.30 -7.87
CA ASP A 18 -3.99 -13.70 -7.43
C ASP A 18 -4.74 -13.88 -6.10
N ASP A 19 -5.79 -14.69 -6.12
CA ASP A 19 -6.66 -14.95 -4.95
C ASP A 19 -5.89 -15.52 -3.75
N VAL A 20 -4.93 -16.41 -3.99
CA VAL A 20 -4.15 -17.07 -2.94
C VAL A 20 -3.15 -16.09 -2.34
N VAL A 21 -2.40 -15.38 -3.17
CA VAL A 21 -1.43 -14.38 -2.72
C VAL A 21 -2.14 -13.27 -1.96
N ARG A 22 -3.32 -12.83 -2.44
CA ARG A 22 -4.10 -11.76 -1.78
C ARG A 22 -4.58 -12.19 -0.41
N GLN A 23 -5.13 -13.39 -0.27
CA GLN A 23 -5.61 -13.91 1.02
C GLN A 23 -4.47 -14.06 2.02
N LEU A 24 -3.35 -14.66 1.60
CA LEU A 24 -2.17 -14.83 2.44
C LEU A 24 -1.57 -13.49 2.87
N THR A 25 -1.44 -12.54 1.94
CA THR A 25 -0.92 -11.21 2.24
C THR A 25 -1.85 -10.46 3.18
N ALA A 26 -3.18 -10.51 2.96
CA ALA A 26 -4.15 -9.89 3.85
C ALA A 26 -4.05 -10.45 5.27
N GLN A 27 -3.97 -11.77 5.43
CA GLN A 27 -3.82 -12.40 6.74
C GLN A 27 -2.55 -11.92 7.46
N VAL A 28 -1.40 -11.88 6.76
CA VAL A 28 -0.14 -11.39 7.33
C VAL A 28 -0.25 -9.94 7.80
N LEU A 29 -0.89 -9.07 7.00
CA LEU A 29 -1.08 -7.66 7.34
C LEU A 29 -2.04 -7.50 8.55
N GLU A 30 -3.07 -8.32 8.64
CA GLU A 30 -3.97 -8.36 9.80
C GLU A 30 -3.25 -8.83 11.07
N GLU A 31 -2.36 -9.82 10.95
CA GLU A 31 -1.50 -10.28 12.06
C GLU A 31 -0.53 -9.20 12.55
N PHE A 32 -0.12 -8.27 11.67
CA PHE A 32 0.62 -7.06 12.05
C PHE A 32 -0.23 -5.96 12.69
N GLY A 33 -1.54 -6.17 12.84
CA GLY A 33 -2.46 -5.25 13.50
C GLY A 33 -3.05 -4.18 12.59
N TYR A 34 -2.96 -4.33 11.27
CA TYR A 34 -3.63 -3.45 10.31
C TYR A 34 -5.05 -3.92 10.02
N ARG A 35 -5.94 -2.98 9.68
CA ARG A 35 -7.19 -3.31 9.00
C ARG A 35 -6.92 -3.43 7.51
N VAL A 36 -7.35 -4.51 6.86
CA VAL A 36 -7.08 -4.73 5.44
C VAL A 36 -8.36 -4.62 4.61
N GLN A 37 -8.29 -3.87 3.51
CA GLN A 37 -9.29 -3.87 2.44
C GLN A 37 -8.66 -4.49 1.19
N ALA A 38 -8.91 -5.78 0.98
CA ALA A 38 -8.32 -6.55 -0.11
C ALA A 38 -9.17 -6.47 -1.39
N LEU A 39 -8.55 -6.06 -2.49
CA LEU A 39 -9.16 -5.81 -3.79
C LEU A 39 -8.38 -6.56 -4.88
N ARG A 40 -9.05 -6.90 -5.98
CA ARG A 40 -8.48 -7.70 -7.07
C ARG A 40 -7.86 -6.89 -8.19
N ASP A 41 -8.24 -5.63 -8.30
CA ASP A 41 -7.99 -4.81 -9.47
C ASP A 41 -7.85 -3.34 -9.10
N GLY A 42 -7.15 -2.58 -9.95
CA GLY A 42 -6.88 -1.17 -9.72
C GLY A 42 -8.13 -0.32 -9.76
N SER A 43 -9.11 -0.69 -10.60
CA SER A 43 -10.39 0.02 -10.73
C SER A 43 -11.18 0.04 -9.42
N SER A 44 -11.25 -1.10 -8.74
CA SER A 44 -11.86 -1.21 -7.42
C SER A 44 -11.12 -0.38 -6.38
N ALA A 45 -9.78 -0.34 -6.45
CA ALA A 45 -8.97 0.48 -5.56
C ALA A 45 -9.23 1.98 -5.75
N LEU A 46 -9.30 2.44 -7.00
CA LEU A 46 -9.63 3.84 -7.30
C LEU A 46 -11.05 4.21 -6.85
N ALA A 47 -12.03 3.33 -7.04
CA ALA A 47 -13.39 3.54 -6.56
C ALA A 47 -13.42 3.70 -5.02
N LEU A 48 -12.65 2.88 -4.30
CA LEU A 48 -12.52 3.00 -2.86
C LEU A 48 -11.83 4.32 -2.46
N LEU A 49 -10.74 4.68 -3.13
CA LEU A 49 -9.98 5.90 -2.83
C LEU A 49 -10.77 7.19 -3.11
N GLN A 50 -11.73 7.15 -4.04
CA GLN A 50 -12.69 8.24 -4.31
C GLN A 50 -13.75 8.40 -3.21
N SER A 51 -14.01 7.34 -2.44
CA SER A 51 -14.97 7.38 -1.33
C SER A 51 -14.33 7.89 -0.04
N ASP A 52 -15.16 8.09 1.00
CA ASP A 52 -14.71 8.44 2.36
C ASP A 52 -14.14 7.26 3.16
N GLN A 53 -13.98 6.08 2.55
CA GLN A 53 -13.42 4.93 3.24
C GLN A 53 -11.94 5.15 3.62
N PRO A 54 -11.51 4.68 4.80
CA PRO A 54 -10.14 4.90 5.27
C PRO A 54 -9.11 4.17 4.39
N CYS A 55 -8.03 4.85 4.07
CA CYS A 55 -6.83 4.24 3.47
C CYS A 55 -5.62 5.05 3.94
N ASP A 56 -4.82 4.42 4.79
CA ASP A 56 -3.59 4.99 5.35
C ASP A 56 -2.35 4.58 4.58
N LEU A 57 -2.43 3.47 3.84
CA LEU A 57 -1.39 2.95 2.97
C LEU A 57 -2.02 2.11 1.85
N LEU A 58 -1.52 2.28 0.63
CA LEU A 58 -1.84 1.43 -0.50
C LEU A 58 -0.70 0.41 -0.70
N MET A 59 -1.01 -0.88 -0.63
CA MET A 59 -0.09 -1.94 -1.03
C MET A 59 -0.62 -2.56 -2.33
N SER A 60 0.19 -2.57 -3.38
CA SER A 60 -0.27 -3.00 -4.71
C SER A 60 0.77 -3.86 -5.40
N ASP A 61 0.32 -4.90 -6.10
CA ASP A 61 1.10 -5.46 -7.20
C ASP A 61 1.23 -4.42 -8.32
N ILE A 62 2.30 -4.53 -9.10
CA ILE A 62 2.54 -3.77 -10.32
C ILE A 62 1.77 -4.40 -11.49
N GLY A 63 1.72 -5.74 -11.55
CA GLY A 63 1.17 -6.51 -12.66
C GLY A 63 -0.34 -6.72 -12.60
N LEU A 64 -1.14 -5.68 -12.37
CA LEU A 64 -2.60 -5.83 -12.28
C LEU A 64 -3.24 -6.07 -13.67
N PRO A 65 -4.37 -6.81 -13.74
CA PRO A 65 -4.99 -7.22 -14.99
C PRO A 65 -5.64 -6.06 -15.76
N ASP A 66 -6.05 -5.00 -15.08
CA ASP A 66 -6.81 -3.88 -15.64
C ASP A 66 -6.01 -2.60 -15.84
N MET A 67 -4.91 -2.42 -15.10
CA MET A 67 -4.01 -1.27 -15.26
C MET A 67 -2.60 -1.55 -14.76
N ASP A 68 -1.65 -0.75 -15.24
CA ASP A 68 -0.30 -0.72 -14.68
C ASP A 68 -0.33 -0.14 -13.25
N GLY A 69 0.35 -0.77 -12.28
CA GLY A 69 0.46 -0.27 -10.91
C GLY A 69 0.97 1.18 -10.81
N ARG A 70 1.76 1.68 -11.77
CA ARG A 70 2.12 3.11 -11.86
C ARG A 70 0.89 3.99 -12.16
N ALA A 71 0.06 3.58 -13.12
CA ALA A 71 -1.14 4.33 -13.46
C ALA A 71 -2.12 4.37 -12.26
N LEU A 72 -2.20 3.27 -11.51
CA LEU A 72 -2.93 3.22 -10.25
C LEU A 72 -2.39 4.25 -9.24
N VAL A 73 -1.08 4.32 -9.01
CA VAL A 73 -0.49 5.29 -8.07
C VAL A 73 -0.69 6.73 -8.51
N GLU A 74 -0.46 7.03 -9.79
CA GLU A 74 -0.69 8.38 -10.32
C GLU A 74 -2.15 8.82 -10.14
N ALA A 75 -3.11 7.92 -10.38
CA ALA A 75 -4.52 8.20 -10.16
C ALA A 75 -4.88 8.27 -8.66
N ALA A 76 -4.35 7.37 -7.84
CA ALA A 76 -4.55 7.34 -6.39
C ALA A 76 -4.08 8.64 -5.73
N ARG A 77 -2.95 9.20 -6.18
CA ARG A 77 -2.39 10.45 -5.62
C ARG A 77 -3.12 11.71 -6.08
N LYS A 78 -3.77 11.69 -7.24
CA LYS A 78 -4.72 12.76 -7.61
C LYS A 78 -5.90 12.84 -6.63
N LEU A 79 -6.30 11.69 -6.07
CA LEU A 79 -7.39 11.58 -5.10
C LEU A 79 -6.92 11.83 -3.67
N ARG A 80 -5.75 11.27 -3.31
CA ARG A 80 -5.15 11.32 -1.98
C ARG A 80 -3.65 11.66 -2.09
N PRO A 81 -3.28 12.95 -2.17
CA PRO A 81 -1.91 13.38 -2.51
C PRO A 81 -0.81 12.89 -1.55
N THR A 82 -1.15 12.62 -0.29
CA THR A 82 -0.20 12.19 0.74
C THR A 82 -0.25 10.68 1.03
N LEU A 83 -0.92 9.89 0.17
CA LEU A 83 -1.10 8.46 0.38
C LEU A 83 0.23 7.71 0.19
N PRO A 84 0.78 7.09 1.24
CA PRO A 84 1.95 6.23 1.12
C PRO A 84 1.63 4.99 0.29
N VAL A 85 2.62 4.53 -0.49
CA VAL A 85 2.48 3.36 -1.35
C VAL A 85 3.61 2.37 -1.11
N LEU A 86 3.26 1.08 -1.01
CA LEU A 86 4.19 -0.05 -1.04
C LEU A 86 3.89 -0.92 -2.26
N PHE A 87 4.81 -1.00 -3.21
CA PHE A 87 4.71 -1.97 -4.30
C PHE A 87 5.15 -3.36 -3.84
N ALA A 88 4.47 -4.39 -4.30
CA ALA A 88 4.78 -5.78 -4.00
C ALA A 88 5.01 -6.57 -5.30
N SER A 89 6.26 -6.89 -5.63
CA SER A 89 6.59 -7.34 -6.99
C SER A 89 7.63 -8.45 -7.08
N GLY A 90 7.69 -9.15 -8.22
CA GLY A 90 8.46 -10.38 -8.37
C GLY A 90 9.95 -10.19 -8.71
N TYR A 91 10.32 -9.24 -9.57
CA TYR A 91 11.73 -8.97 -9.93
C TYR A 91 11.87 -7.69 -10.77
N ASN A 92 12.93 -6.91 -10.51
CA ASN A 92 13.50 -5.84 -11.38
C ASN A 92 12.67 -4.58 -11.70
N GLU A 93 11.64 -4.16 -10.95
CA GLU A 93 11.01 -2.85 -11.21
C GLU A 93 11.66 -1.65 -10.47
N ARG A 94 12.99 -1.67 -10.29
CA ARG A 94 13.72 -0.50 -9.73
C ARG A 94 13.50 0.75 -10.56
N GLU A 95 13.52 0.61 -11.88
CA GLU A 95 13.28 1.71 -12.82
C GLU A 95 11.89 2.31 -12.62
N LEU A 96 10.85 1.48 -12.43
CA LEU A 96 9.50 1.95 -12.13
C LEU A 96 9.45 2.74 -10.82
N LEU A 97 10.08 2.22 -9.77
CA LEU A 97 10.10 2.87 -8.46
C LEU A 97 10.82 4.23 -8.54
N ASP A 98 11.93 4.29 -9.25
CA ASP A 98 12.70 5.52 -9.47
C ASP A 98 11.89 6.52 -10.31
N GLU A 99 11.18 6.08 -11.33
CA GLU A 99 10.26 6.92 -12.11
C GLU A 99 9.13 7.51 -11.25
N VAL A 100 8.47 6.68 -10.43
CA VAL A 100 7.37 7.13 -9.55
C VAL A 100 7.91 8.14 -8.52
N ARG A 101 9.07 7.88 -7.93
CA ARG A 101 9.72 8.79 -6.97
C ARG A 101 10.18 10.09 -7.62
N ALA A 102 10.69 10.04 -8.85
CA ALA A 102 11.15 11.21 -9.59
C ALA A 102 10.00 12.12 -10.02
N ARG A 103 8.85 11.53 -10.37
CA ARG A 103 7.65 12.29 -10.76
C ARG A 103 6.91 12.89 -9.57
N ASP A 104 7.01 12.26 -8.41
CA ASP A 104 6.17 12.62 -7.28
C ASP A 104 6.83 12.32 -5.93
N THR A 105 7.30 13.41 -5.33
CA THR A 105 7.94 13.45 -4.01
C THR A 105 6.96 13.76 -2.88
N ALA A 106 5.67 13.99 -3.18
CA ALA A 106 4.70 14.45 -2.18
C ALA A 106 4.29 13.35 -1.18
N ALA A 107 4.44 12.07 -1.57
CA ALA A 107 4.15 10.94 -0.72
C ALA A 107 5.24 9.87 -0.78
N ALA A 108 5.40 9.14 0.33
CA ALA A 108 6.39 8.08 0.42
C ALA A 108 6.02 6.89 -0.48
N THR A 109 6.97 6.44 -1.31
CA THR A 109 6.88 5.19 -2.09
C THR A 109 8.00 4.26 -1.69
N ASP A 110 7.68 2.99 -1.47
CA ASP A 110 8.69 1.94 -1.38
C ASP A 110 8.24 0.67 -2.11
N SER A 111 9.11 -0.34 -2.14
CA SER A 111 8.83 -1.64 -2.74
C SER A 111 9.32 -2.81 -1.88
N ILE A 112 8.66 -3.95 -2.00
CA ILE A 112 9.11 -5.23 -1.46
C ILE A 112 9.03 -6.33 -2.53
N VAL A 113 10.02 -7.23 -2.52
CA VAL A 113 10.09 -8.35 -3.47
C VAL A 113 9.33 -9.55 -2.91
N LYS A 114 8.55 -10.21 -3.76
CA LYS A 114 7.90 -11.51 -3.50
C LYS A 114 8.90 -12.66 -3.73
N PRO A 115 8.92 -13.73 -2.90
CA PRO A 115 8.16 -13.89 -1.65
C PRO A 115 8.71 -12.98 -0.53
N TYR A 116 7.81 -12.47 0.32
CA TYR A 116 8.19 -11.50 1.34
C TYR A 116 8.96 -12.16 2.49
N ASP A 117 10.04 -11.53 2.91
CA ASP A 117 10.51 -11.68 4.28
C ASP A 117 9.57 -10.87 5.19
N LEU A 118 8.92 -11.53 6.15
CA LEU A 118 7.92 -10.92 7.03
C LEU A 118 8.51 -9.81 7.91
N THR A 119 9.78 -9.95 8.32
CA THR A 119 10.47 -8.93 9.12
C THR A 119 10.74 -7.69 8.28
N VAL A 120 11.14 -7.90 7.02
CA VAL A 120 11.34 -6.79 6.08
C VAL A 120 10.01 -6.11 5.75
N LEU A 121 8.94 -6.88 5.52
CA LEU A 121 7.60 -6.34 5.25
C LEU A 121 7.11 -5.48 6.41
N ALA A 122 7.15 -6.00 7.63
CA ALA A 122 6.75 -5.26 8.83
C ALA A 122 7.51 -3.94 8.96
N ARG A 123 8.85 -3.97 8.84
CA ARG A 123 9.69 -2.76 8.90
C ARG A 123 9.31 -1.73 7.83
N ARG A 124 9.09 -2.17 6.58
CA ARG A 124 8.71 -1.26 5.47
C ARG A 124 7.36 -0.59 5.69
N LEU A 125 6.39 -1.36 6.19
CA LEU A 125 5.07 -0.84 6.53
C LEU A 125 5.17 0.20 7.66
N GLU A 126 5.93 -0.07 8.72
CA GLU A 126 6.17 0.88 9.81
C GLU A 126 6.85 2.17 9.33
N GLU A 127 7.90 2.04 8.51
CA GLU A 127 8.63 3.17 7.92
C GLU A 127 7.69 4.07 7.09
N LEU A 128 6.85 3.47 6.24
CA LEU A 128 5.87 4.21 5.43
C LEU A 128 4.77 4.83 6.29
N ALA A 129 4.29 4.10 7.29
CA ALA A 129 3.22 4.55 8.15
C ALA A 129 3.65 5.69 9.10
N ASN A 130 4.94 5.84 9.39
CA ASN A 130 5.49 6.88 10.28
C ASN A 130 5.98 8.14 9.53
N LYS A 131 6.20 8.05 8.21
CA LYS A 131 6.61 9.21 7.39
C LYS A 131 5.54 10.30 7.25
N ARG A 132 4.30 10.07 7.70
CA ARG A 132 3.24 11.09 7.81
C ARG A 132 3.47 12.12 8.93
N SER A 133 4.42 11.89 9.83
CA SER A 133 4.69 12.76 11.00
C SER A 133 5.86 13.74 10.80
N GLY A 134 6.38 13.88 9.59
CA GLY A 134 7.40 14.89 9.26
C GLY A 134 6.74 16.22 8.90
N ILE A 135 6.85 17.16 9.84
CA ILE A 135 6.63 18.63 9.79
C ILE A 135 6.58 19.22 8.37
#